data_AF-A0A0M9EIZ9-F1
#
_entry.id   AF-A0A0M9EIZ9-F1
#
_cell.length_a   1.000
_cell.length_b   1.000
_cell.length_c   1.000
_cell.angle_alpha   90.00
_cell.angle_beta   90.00
_cell.angle_gamma   90.00
#
_symmetry.space_group_name_H-M   'P 1'
#
loop_
_entity.id
_entity.type
_entity.pdbx_description
1 polymer ?
#
loop_
_entity_poly.entity_id
_entity_poly.type
_entity_poly.pdbx_seq_one_letter_code
_entity_poly.pdbx_strand_id
1 'polypeptide(L)'
;MMAHKRETRMQKLQEIAEQLGLGKNVQNRKLQAWLSADGYELYLAAWAEQQEIRDTLKAKPAVVQEYEELLRTATFWHNRAVAAEARGQASHSELDDRATDYYERALERLEESVHNDASLHAWFDRDLDFSVGSDLQANAGSMPIVITSRSADNRGGGLVFAKQTKQEVKLAAVEREILNLEADVRGTAVSLGDLLGRDVGDD
;
A
#
# COMPACT_ATOMS: atom_id res chain seq x y z
N MET A 1 0.72 14.96 -32.77
CA MET A 1 0.70 15.41 -31.36
C MET A 1 0.77 16.93 -31.38
N MET A 2 -0.18 17.64 -30.78
CA MET A 2 -0.18 19.12 -30.82
C MET A 2 0.78 19.67 -29.77
N ALA A 3 1.80 20.41 -30.19
CA ALA A 3 2.70 21.11 -29.29
C ALA A 3 1.93 22.26 -28.63
N HIS A 4 1.53 22.09 -27.38
CA HIS A 4 0.87 23.15 -26.61
C HIS A 4 1.92 24.16 -26.16
N LYS A 5 1.58 25.45 -26.15
CA LYS A 5 2.42 26.47 -25.53
C LYS A 5 2.67 26.07 -24.08
N ARG A 6 3.94 26.05 -23.66
CA ARG A 6 4.39 25.56 -22.36
C ARG A 6 3.62 26.14 -21.18
N GLU A 7 3.39 27.45 -21.19
CA GLU A 7 2.63 28.17 -20.16
C GLU A 7 1.20 27.66 -20.03
N THR A 8 0.52 27.48 -21.17
CA THR A 8 -0.84 26.88 -21.22
C THR A 8 -0.83 25.45 -20.72
N ARG A 9 0.19 24.67 -21.09
CA ARG A 9 0.37 23.29 -20.63
C ARG A 9 0.54 23.22 -19.11
N MET A 10 1.38 24.08 -18.54
CA MET A 10 1.61 24.17 -17.10
C MET A 10 0.31 24.49 -16.35
N GLN A 11 -0.40 25.55 -16.76
CA GLN A 11 -1.69 25.94 -16.15
C GLN A 11 -2.69 24.79 -16.18
N LYS A 12 -2.78 24.08 -17.30
CA LYS A 12 -3.74 22.97 -17.47
C LYS A 12 -3.37 21.75 -16.63
N LEU A 13 -2.08 21.46 -16.45
CA LEU A 13 -1.63 20.40 -15.55
C LEU A 13 -1.91 20.77 -14.08
N GLN A 14 -1.68 22.02 -13.68
CA GLN A 14 -2.01 22.51 -12.34
C GLN A 14 -3.52 22.42 -12.04
N GLU A 15 -4.38 22.83 -12.99
CA GLU A 15 -5.84 22.65 -12.88
C GLU A 15 -6.24 21.17 -12.73
N ILE A 16 -5.54 20.26 -13.43
CA ILE A 16 -5.80 18.82 -13.31
C ILE A 16 -5.36 18.30 -11.94
N ALA A 17 -4.18 18.72 -11.46
CA ALA A 17 -3.67 18.32 -10.15
C ALA A 17 -4.62 18.79 -9.03
N GLU A 18 -5.10 20.04 -9.10
CA GLU A 18 -6.09 20.56 -8.15
C GLU A 18 -7.39 19.75 -8.19
N GLN A 19 -7.91 19.42 -9.38
CA GLN A 19 -9.09 18.57 -9.52
C GLN A 19 -8.88 17.21 -8.86
N LEU A 20 -7.75 16.56 -9.13
CA LEU A 20 -7.43 15.25 -8.58
C LEU A 20 -7.23 15.31 -7.05
N GLY A 21 -6.56 16.34 -6.52
CA GLY A 21 -6.39 16.56 -5.08
C GLY A 21 -7.71 16.81 -4.35
N LEU A 22 -8.68 17.43 -5.01
CA LEU A 22 -10.04 17.63 -4.49
C LEU A 22 -10.95 16.39 -4.63
N GLY A 23 -10.44 15.23 -5.03
CA GLY A 23 -11.28 14.04 -5.20
C GLY A 23 -12.12 14.05 -6.50
N LYS A 24 -11.93 15.02 -7.41
CA LYS A 24 -12.71 15.09 -8.66
C LYS A 24 -12.18 14.12 -9.71
N ASN A 25 -13.09 13.48 -10.42
CA ASN A 25 -12.74 12.55 -11.50
C ASN A 25 -12.21 13.30 -12.74
N VAL A 26 -11.02 12.90 -13.20
CA VAL A 26 -10.42 13.37 -14.46
C VAL A 26 -10.38 12.24 -15.48
N GLN A 27 -10.96 12.49 -16.67
CA GLN A 27 -11.00 11.51 -17.76
C GLN A 27 -9.61 11.24 -18.36
N ASN A 28 -9.33 9.99 -18.75
CA ASN A 28 -8.03 9.61 -19.31
C ASN A 28 -7.68 10.37 -20.59
N ARG A 29 -8.66 10.74 -21.42
CA ARG A 29 -8.44 11.59 -22.61
C ARG A 29 -7.90 12.98 -22.25
N LYS A 30 -8.29 13.52 -21.08
CA LYS A 30 -7.80 14.82 -20.59
C LYS A 30 -6.35 14.68 -20.16
N LEU A 31 -5.98 13.58 -19.50
CA LEU A 31 -4.59 13.30 -19.17
C LEU A 31 -3.72 13.12 -20.42
N GLN A 32 -4.18 12.32 -21.38
CA GLN A 32 -3.48 12.07 -22.64
C GLN A 32 -3.26 13.35 -23.46
N ALA A 33 -4.15 14.34 -23.35
CA ALA A 33 -4.02 15.62 -24.05
C ALA A 33 -2.93 16.53 -23.46
N TRP A 34 -2.64 16.43 -22.16
CA TRP A 34 -1.77 17.38 -21.45
C TRP A 34 -0.45 16.77 -20.96
N LEU A 35 -0.42 15.48 -20.64
CA LEU A 35 0.80 14.73 -20.36
C LEU A 35 1.63 14.56 -21.64
N SER A 36 2.93 14.37 -21.46
CA SER A 36 3.81 13.96 -22.55
C SER A 36 3.48 12.53 -22.98
N ALA A 37 3.98 12.07 -24.14
CA ALA A 37 3.82 10.66 -24.51
C ALA A 37 4.41 9.75 -23.43
N ASP A 38 5.67 9.98 -23.06
CA ASP A 38 6.38 9.25 -22.02
C ASP A 38 5.66 9.36 -20.67
N GLY A 39 5.20 10.56 -20.29
CA GLY A 39 4.44 10.78 -19.06
C GLY A 39 3.13 9.99 -19.02
N TYR A 40 2.43 9.89 -20.15
CA TYR A 40 1.20 9.11 -20.27
C TYR A 40 1.48 7.60 -20.25
N GLU A 41 2.54 7.13 -20.92
CA GLU A 41 2.97 5.73 -20.90
C GLU A 41 3.36 5.28 -19.49
N LEU A 42 4.13 6.09 -18.77
CA LEU A 42 4.50 5.78 -17.39
C LEU A 42 3.28 5.78 -16.45
N TYR A 43 2.27 6.62 -16.70
CA TYR A 43 0.98 6.54 -15.99
C TYR A 43 0.29 5.20 -16.23
N LEU A 44 0.27 4.71 -17.48
CA LEU A 44 -0.33 3.42 -17.82
C LEU A 44 0.42 2.27 -17.15
N ALA A 45 1.76 2.30 -17.15
CA ALA A 45 2.59 1.31 -16.48
C ALA A 45 2.33 1.29 -14.97
N ALA A 46 2.35 2.45 -14.30
CA ALA A 46 2.04 2.55 -12.88
C ALA A 46 0.62 2.05 -12.56
N TRP A 47 -0.36 2.31 -13.44
CA TRP A 47 -1.71 1.77 -13.25
C TRP A 47 -1.77 0.24 -13.45
N ALA A 48 -0.97 -0.32 -14.36
CA ALA A 48 -0.87 -1.76 -14.58
C ALA A 48 -0.26 -2.47 -13.36
N GLU A 49 0.84 -1.96 -12.80
CA GLU A 49 1.42 -2.45 -11.53
C GLU A 49 0.37 -2.46 -10.41
N GLN A 50 -0.45 -1.41 -10.34
CA GLN A 50 -1.54 -1.31 -9.38
C GLN A 50 -2.67 -2.33 -9.65
N GLN A 51 -2.88 -2.80 -10.88
CA GLN A 51 -3.76 -3.94 -11.14
C GLN A 51 -3.14 -5.25 -10.64
N GLU A 52 -1.84 -5.47 -10.88
CA GLU A 52 -1.14 -6.67 -10.41
C GLU A 52 -1.16 -6.80 -8.89
N ILE A 53 -0.94 -5.69 -8.16
CA ILE A 53 -1.09 -5.65 -6.70
C ILE A 53 -2.50 -6.08 -6.28
N ARG A 54 -3.53 -5.57 -6.96
CA ARG A 54 -4.93 -5.93 -6.65
C ARG A 54 -5.23 -7.38 -6.94
N ASP A 55 -4.70 -7.93 -8.03
CA ASP A 55 -4.94 -9.32 -8.40
C ASP A 55 -4.19 -10.29 -7.49
N THR A 56 -2.97 -9.93 -7.09
CA THR A 56 -2.23 -10.64 -6.03
C THR A 56 -3.03 -10.68 -4.73
N LEU A 57 -3.53 -9.52 -4.28
CA LEU A 57 -4.33 -9.43 -3.05
C LEU A 57 -5.67 -10.19 -3.12
N LYS A 58 -6.26 -10.36 -4.31
CA LYS A 58 -7.45 -11.22 -4.49
C LYS A 58 -7.11 -12.70 -4.42
N ALA A 59 -5.95 -13.09 -4.93
CA ALA A 59 -5.46 -14.47 -4.95
C ALA A 59 -4.78 -14.85 -3.62
N LYS A 60 -5.52 -14.71 -2.51
CA LYS A 60 -5.03 -15.07 -1.17
C LYS A 60 -4.66 -16.56 -1.10
N PRO A 61 -3.43 -16.93 -0.69
CA PRO A 61 -3.02 -18.33 -0.58
C PRO A 61 -3.94 -19.14 0.36
N ALA A 62 -4.16 -20.41 0.04
CA ALA A 62 -5.03 -21.28 0.84
C ALA A 62 -4.57 -21.40 2.30
N VAL A 63 -3.25 -21.45 2.54
CA VAL A 63 -2.66 -21.48 3.89
C VAL A 63 -2.98 -20.23 4.71
N VAL A 64 -3.05 -19.06 4.05
CA VAL A 64 -3.43 -17.80 4.71
C VAL A 64 -4.93 -17.80 5.05
N GLN A 65 -5.77 -18.38 4.19
CA GLN A 65 -7.19 -18.55 4.46
C GLN A 65 -7.44 -19.51 5.63
N GLU A 66 -6.74 -20.65 5.65
CA GLU A 66 -6.77 -21.63 6.74
C GLU A 66 -6.37 -20.98 8.08
N TYR A 67 -5.27 -20.21 8.08
CA TYR A 67 -4.85 -19.44 9.24
C TYR A 67 -5.92 -18.46 9.74
N GLU A 68 -6.56 -17.69 8.84
CA GLU A 68 -7.63 -16.76 9.22
C GLU A 68 -8.83 -17.47 9.84
N GLU A 69 -9.17 -18.68 9.37
CA GLU A 69 -10.27 -19.46 9.93
C GLU A 69 -9.95 -19.96 11.35
N LEU A 70 -8.71 -20.41 11.59
CA LEU A 70 -8.23 -20.80 12.91
C LEU A 70 -8.24 -19.58 13.86
N LEU A 71 -7.67 -18.46 13.41
CA LEU A 71 -7.63 -17.22 14.19
C LEU A 71 -9.05 -16.74 14.54
N ARG A 72 -9.97 -16.73 13.58
CA ARG A 72 -11.38 -16.36 13.81
C ARG A 72 -12.05 -17.28 14.84
N THR A 73 -11.73 -18.56 14.82
CA THR A 73 -12.27 -19.54 15.77
C THR A 73 -11.68 -19.33 17.17
N ALA A 74 -10.38 -19.08 17.28
CA ALA A 74 -9.72 -18.73 18.53
C ALA A 74 -10.32 -17.46 19.15
N THR A 75 -10.47 -16.39 18.36
CA THR A 75 -11.09 -15.13 18.81
C THR A 75 -12.54 -15.32 19.26
N PHE A 76 -13.30 -16.19 18.59
CA PHE A 76 -14.66 -16.52 19.03
C PHE A 76 -14.68 -17.15 20.43
N TRP A 77 -13.82 -18.15 20.69
CA TRP A 77 -13.73 -18.81 21.99
C TRP A 77 -13.22 -17.86 23.07
N HIS A 78 -12.21 -17.06 22.77
CA HIS A 78 -11.69 -16.05 23.70
C HIS A 78 -12.76 -15.03 24.09
N ASN A 79 -13.47 -14.46 23.13
CA ASN A 79 -14.57 -13.52 23.42
C ASN A 79 -15.68 -14.17 24.26
N ARG A 80 -15.93 -15.47 24.05
CA ARG A 80 -16.87 -16.24 24.85
C ARG A 80 -16.36 -16.48 26.27
N ALA A 81 -15.06 -16.74 26.44
CA ALA A 81 -14.41 -16.87 27.74
C ALA A 81 -14.51 -15.57 28.55
N VAL A 82 -14.14 -14.43 27.95
CA VAL A 82 -14.25 -13.09 28.55
C VAL A 82 -15.70 -12.80 28.98
N ALA A 83 -16.68 -13.13 28.13
CA ALA A 83 -18.09 -12.94 28.47
C ALA A 83 -18.58 -13.87 29.60
N ALA A 84 -18.06 -15.08 29.68
CA ALA A 84 -18.37 -16.05 30.74
C ALA A 84 -17.75 -15.60 32.08
N GLU A 85 -16.50 -15.15 32.05
CA GLU A 85 -15.78 -14.59 33.20
C GLU A 85 -16.50 -13.36 33.76
N ALA A 86 -16.89 -12.41 32.90
CA ALA A 86 -17.64 -11.23 33.31
C ALA A 86 -19.00 -11.56 33.97
N ARG A 87 -19.53 -12.76 33.74
CA ARG A 87 -20.77 -13.27 34.36
C ARG A 87 -20.50 -14.20 35.57
N GLY A 88 -19.24 -14.41 35.96
CA GLY A 88 -18.85 -15.32 37.03
C GLY A 88 -19.09 -16.80 36.73
N GLN A 89 -19.08 -17.20 35.45
CA GLN A 89 -19.31 -18.59 35.05
C GLN A 89 -18.03 -19.41 35.19
N ALA A 90 -18.14 -20.60 35.80
CA ALA A 90 -17.02 -21.52 35.99
C ALA A 90 -16.42 -22.05 34.67
N SER A 91 -17.17 -22.00 33.57
CA SER A 91 -16.73 -22.45 32.25
C SER A 91 -15.73 -21.50 31.57
N HIS A 92 -15.41 -20.33 32.13
CA HIS A 92 -14.53 -19.37 31.45
C HIS A 92 -13.14 -19.95 31.16
N SER A 93 -12.55 -20.70 32.12
CA SER A 93 -11.23 -21.32 31.97
C SER A 93 -11.21 -22.31 30.81
N GLU A 94 -12.18 -23.24 30.74
CA GLU A 94 -12.26 -24.22 29.65
C GLU A 94 -12.42 -23.54 28.27
N LEU A 95 -13.15 -22.43 28.21
CA LEU A 95 -13.32 -21.66 26.98
C LEU A 95 -12.04 -20.93 26.57
N ASP A 96 -11.26 -20.46 27.53
CA ASP A 96 -9.99 -19.77 27.28
C ASP A 96 -8.88 -20.77 26.91
N ASP A 97 -8.82 -21.93 27.55
CA ASP A 97 -7.95 -23.06 27.16
C ASP A 97 -8.24 -23.43 25.71
N ARG A 98 -9.53 -23.56 25.36
CA ARG A 98 -9.94 -23.85 23.98
C ARG A 98 -9.56 -22.74 22.99
N ALA A 99 -9.57 -21.47 23.41
CA ALA A 99 -9.10 -20.38 22.57
C ALA A 99 -7.60 -20.50 22.32
N THR A 100 -6.83 -20.79 23.37
CA THR A 100 -5.38 -21.02 23.33
C THR A 100 -5.03 -22.16 22.38
N ASP A 101 -5.73 -23.31 22.45
CA ASP A 101 -5.53 -24.43 21.53
C ASP A 101 -5.65 -24.01 20.06
N TYR A 102 -6.61 -23.14 19.72
CA TYR A 102 -6.77 -22.66 18.34
C TYR A 102 -5.72 -21.62 17.96
N TYR A 103 -5.25 -20.78 18.90
CA TYR A 103 -4.15 -19.86 18.64
C TYR A 103 -2.84 -20.61 18.38
N GLU A 104 -2.52 -21.62 19.19
CA GLU A 104 -1.34 -22.47 19.02
C GLU A 104 -1.38 -23.18 17.67
N ARG A 105 -2.49 -23.84 17.34
CA ARG A 105 -2.67 -24.49 16.03
C ARG A 105 -2.51 -23.53 14.85
N ALA A 106 -2.95 -22.28 15.00
CA ALA A 106 -2.78 -21.27 13.96
C ALA A 106 -1.30 -20.88 13.81
N LEU A 107 -0.56 -20.69 14.91
CA LEU A 107 0.87 -20.38 14.87
C LEU A 107 1.70 -21.54 14.32
N GLU A 108 1.45 -22.77 14.77
CA GLU A 108 2.13 -23.98 14.26
C GLU A 108 1.97 -24.12 12.75
N ARG A 109 0.73 -23.99 12.27
CA ARG A 109 0.43 -24.08 10.83
C ARG A 109 1.09 -22.96 10.03
N LEU A 110 1.13 -21.76 10.62
CA LEU A 110 1.78 -20.61 10.00
C LEU A 110 3.30 -20.79 9.94
N GLU A 111 3.93 -21.20 11.04
CA GLU A 111 5.37 -21.48 11.13
C GLU A 111 5.82 -22.49 10.08
N GLU A 112 5.12 -23.63 9.99
CA GLU A 112 5.35 -24.64 8.96
C GLU A 112 5.22 -24.04 7.55
N SER A 113 4.16 -23.25 7.31
CA SER A 113 3.90 -22.70 5.99
C SER A 113 4.95 -21.66 5.59
N VAL A 114 5.38 -20.77 6.48
CA VAL A 114 6.37 -19.73 6.16
C VAL A 114 7.78 -20.28 6.07
N HIS A 115 8.07 -21.36 6.80
CA HIS A 115 9.33 -22.10 6.64
C HIS A 115 9.46 -22.67 5.22
N ASN A 116 8.35 -23.15 4.66
CA ASN A 116 8.30 -23.69 3.30
C ASN A 116 8.20 -22.60 2.21
N ASP A 117 7.49 -21.50 2.49
CA ASP A 117 7.28 -20.39 1.57
C ASP A 117 7.43 -19.03 2.29
N ALA A 118 8.63 -18.46 2.20
CA ALA A 118 8.93 -17.17 2.78
C ALA A 118 8.11 -16.01 2.18
N SER A 119 7.49 -16.18 1.01
CA SER A 119 6.64 -15.14 0.41
C SER A 119 5.38 -14.87 1.24
N LEU A 120 4.99 -15.81 2.10
CA LEU A 120 3.85 -15.68 2.99
C LEU A 120 4.02 -14.56 4.03
N HIS A 121 5.26 -14.18 4.37
CA HIS A 121 5.52 -13.03 5.24
C HIS A 121 4.82 -11.75 4.74
N ALA A 122 4.74 -11.56 3.43
CA ALA A 122 4.12 -10.38 2.83
C ALA A 122 2.60 -10.29 3.06
N TRP A 123 1.96 -11.33 3.59
CA TRP A 123 0.51 -11.37 3.87
C TRP A 123 0.13 -10.93 5.28
N PHE A 124 1.10 -10.71 6.17
CA PHE A 124 0.85 -10.39 7.59
C PHE A 124 1.27 -8.96 7.95
N ASP A 125 0.63 -8.41 8.97
CA ASP A 125 0.78 -7.02 9.42
C ASP A 125 2.01 -6.77 10.32
N ARG A 126 2.79 -7.82 10.58
CA ARG A 126 4.00 -7.80 11.42
C ARG A 126 4.93 -8.94 11.01
N ASP A 127 6.18 -8.82 11.41
CA ASP A 127 7.17 -9.86 11.18
C ASP A 127 6.80 -11.14 11.93
N LEU A 128 7.04 -12.27 11.26
CA LEU A 128 6.75 -13.59 11.81
C LEU A 128 8.02 -14.19 12.39
N ASP A 129 8.32 -13.80 13.63
CA ASP A 129 9.45 -14.32 14.38
C ASP A 129 8.98 -15.40 15.37
N PHE A 130 9.30 -16.65 15.08
CA PHE A 130 8.95 -17.82 15.91
C PHE A 130 10.05 -18.19 16.92
N SER A 131 11.11 -17.38 17.04
CA SER A 131 12.17 -17.64 18.00
C SER A 131 11.72 -17.44 19.44
N VAL A 132 12.40 -18.10 20.37
CA VAL A 132 12.10 -17.99 21.81
C VAL A 132 12.34 -16.54 22.26
N GLY A 133 11.31 -15.93 22.85
CA GLY A 133 11.36 -14.55 23.35
C GLY A 133 10.90 -13.49 22.37
N SER A 134 10.34 -13.89 21.21
CA SER A 134 9.67 -12.98 20.28
C SER A 134 8.31 -12.49 20.81
N ASP A 135 7.72 -11.53 20.09
CA ASP A 135 6.40 -10.96 20.41
C ASP A 135 5.23 -11.89 20.05
N LEU A 136 5.47 -12.95 19.25
CA LEU A 136 4.44 -13.90 18.86
C LEU A 136 4.09 -14.81 20.03
N GLN A 137 2.81 -14.81 20.40
CA GLN A 137 2.27 -15.62 21.48
C GLN A 137 0.86 -16.08 21.11
N ALA A 138 0.46 -17.24 21.64
CA ALA A 138 -0.85 -17.85 21.38
C ALA A 138 -1.98 -17.16 22.17
N ASN A 139 -2.18 -15.86 21.93
CA ASN A 139 -3.23 -15.06 22.57
C ASN A 139 -3.74 -13.93 21.65
N ALA A 140 -4.92 -13.38 21.96
CA ALA A 140 -5.63 -12.44 21.11
C ALA A 140 -4.83 -11.18 20.67
N GLY A 141 -3.90 -10.70 21.50
CA GLY A 141 -3.15 -9.46 21.22
C GLY A 141 -1.85 -9.66 20.43
N SER A 142 -1.28 -10.86 20.49
CA SER A 142 0.02 -11.16 19.90
C SER A 142 -0.08 -11.79 18.51
N MET A 143 -1.23 -12.36 18.13
CA MET A 143 -1.39 -13.02 16.84
C MET A 143 -1.16 -12.06 15.65
N PRO A 144 -0.42 -12.48 14.62
CA PRO A 144 -0.27 -11.71 13.39
C PRO A 144 -1.58 -11.69 12.61
N ILE A 145 -1.89 -10.57 11.96
CA ILE A 145 -3.15 -10.39 11.25
C ILE A 145 -2.89 -10.28 9.76
N VAL A 146 -3.72 -10.93 8.96
CA VAL A 146 -3.62 -10.84 7.51
C VAL A 146 -3.91 -9.42 7.07
N ILE A 147 -3.05 -8.83 6.23
CA ILE A 147 -3.13 -7.41 5.82
C ILE A 147 -4.45 -7.02 5.16
N THR A 148 -5.18 -8.00 4.58
CA THR A 148 -6.50 -7.80 3.97
C THR A 148 -7.68 -7.86 4.97
N SER A 149 -7.43 -8.21 6.22
CA SER A 149 -8.42 -8.28 7.29
C SER A 149 -8.96 -6.89 7.65
N ARG A 150 -10.22 -6.85 8.11
CA ARG A 150 -10.87 -5.63 8.63
C ARG A 150 -10.76 -5.48 10.15
N SER A 151 -9.99 -6.33 10.83
CA SER A 151 -9.78 -6.24 12.28
C SER A 151 -9.23 -4.86 12.68
N ALA A 152 -9.64 -4.37 13.86
CA ALA A 152 -9.09 -3.15 14.44
C ALA A 152 -7.62 -3.31 14.85
N ASP A 153 -7.20 -4.54 15.13
CA ASP A 153 -5.83 -4.86 15.53
C ASP A 153 -4.86 -4.97 14.34
N ASN A 154 -5.38 -4.91 13.10
CA ASN A 154 -4.57 -4.96 11.89
C ASN A 154 -3.73 -3.69 11.77
N ARG A 155 -2.41 -3.83 11.87
CA ARG A 155 -1.45 -2.72 11.77
C ARG A 155 -1.26 -2.20 10.34
N GLY A 156 -1.92 -2.83 9.37
CA GLY A 156 -1.63 -2.68 7.96
C GLY A 156 -0.29 -3.32 7.60
N GLY A 157 0.07 -3.30 6.33
CA GLY A 157 1.37 -3.85 5.94
C GLY A 157 1.48 -4.11 4.44
N GLY A 158 2.71 -4.29 3.99
CA GLY A 158 3.03 -4.88 2.70
C GLY A 158 2.27 -4.28 1.52
N LEU A 159 1.70 -5.16 0.69
CA LEU A 159 1.03 -4.80 -0.55
C LEU A 159 -0.22 -3.93 -0.36
N VAL A 160 -0.85 -3.94 0.82
CA VAL A 160 -2.01 -3.08 1.11
C VAL A 160 -1.58 -1.62 1.26
N PHE A 161 -0.43 -1.33 1.86
CA PHE A 161 0.12 0.04 1.90
C PHE A 161 0.57 0.53 0.52
N ALA A 162 1.12 -0.36 -0.31
CA ALA A 162 1.55 -0.01 -1.67
C ALA A 162 0.38 0.24 -2.65
N LYS A 163 -0.84 -0.17 -2.28
CA LYS A 163 -2.03 -0.03 -3.11
C LYS A 163 -2.49 1.42 -3.17
N GLN A 164 -2.44 1.99 -4.36
CA GLN A 164 -2.92 3.33 -4.68
C GLN A 164 -4.21 3.26 -5.50
N THR A 165 -5.13 4.19 -5.26
CA THR A 165 -6.30 4.44 -6.09
C THR A 165 -5.89 4.92 -7.49
N LYS A 166 -6.79 4.75 -8.47
CA LYS A 166 -6.56 5.29 -9.82
C LYS A 166 -6.35 6.79 -9.81
N GLN A 167 -6.95 7.49 -8.86
CA GLN A 167 -6.85 8.93 -8.72
C GLN A 167 -5.46 9.36 -8.22
N GLU A 168 -4.92 8.68 -7.21
CA GLU A 168 -3.56 8.93 -6.72
C GLU A 168 -2.51 8.67 -7.80
N VAL A 169 -2.65 7.60 -8.57
CA VAL A 169 -1.75 7.30 -9.70
C VAL A 169 -1.81 8.38 -10.78
N LYS A 170 -3.01 8.90 -11.06
CA LYS A 170 -3.18 10.04 -11.99
C LYS A 170 -2.55 11.31 -11.45
N LEU A 171 -2.72 11.59 -10.16
CA LEU A 171 -2.17 12.78 -9.50
C LEU A 171 -0.64 12.74 -9.57
N ALA A 172 -0.03 11.62 -9.17
CA ALA A 172 1.42 11.43 -9.23
C ALA A 172 1.98 11.61 -10.65
N ALA A 173 1.28 11.12 -11.68
CA ALA A 173 1.69 11.31 -13.08
C ALA A 173 1.68 12.79 -13.49
N VAL A 174 0.66 13.54 -13.06
CA VAL A 174 0.51 14.97 -13.37
C VAL A 174 1.53 15.80 -12.60
N GLU A 175 1.74 15.52 -11.31
CA GLU A 175 2.75 16.21 -10.48
C GLU A 175 4.15 15.97 -11.02
N ARG A 176 4.48 14.75 -11.44
CA ARG A 176 5.79 14.48 -12.08
C ARG A 176 5.96 15.25 -13.38
N GLU A 177 4.91 15.36 -14.20
CA GLU A 177 4.98 16.15 -15.44
C GLU A 177 5.17 17.65 -15.16
N ILE A 178 4.54 18.18 -14.10
CA ILE A 178 4.76 19.56 -13.63
C ILE A 178 6.22 19.73 -13.21
N LEU A 179 6.76 18.82 -12.39
CA LEU A 179 8.15 18.87 -11.95
C LEU A 179 9.15 18.83 -13.13
N ASN A 180 8.89 17.96 -14.12
CA ASN A 180 9.71 17.90 -15.34
C ASN A 180 9.68 19.23 -16.09
N LEU A 181 8.48 19.81 -16.27
CA LEU A 181 8.33 21.12 -16.90
C LEU A 181 9.02 22.24 -16.13
N GLU A 182 9.03 22.21 -14.80
CA GLU A 182 9.75 23.18 -13.96
C GLU A 182 11.27 23.01 -14.04
N ALA A 183 11.75 21.76 -14.03
CA ALA A 183 13.18 21.43 -14.18
C ALA A 183 13.72 21.92 -15.53
N ASP A 184 12.96 21.73 -16.61
CA ASP A 184 13.29 22.28 -17.93
C ASP A 184 13.42 23.81 -17.89
N VAL A 185 12.64 24.54 -17.05
CA VAL A 185 12.72 26.02 -16.97
C VAL A 185 14.07 26.37 -16.38
N ARG A 186 14.41 25.73 -15.26
CA ARG A 186 15.66 25.98 -14.54
C ARG A 186 16.87 25.64 -15.42
N GLY A 187 16.84 24.51 -16.13
CA GLY A 187 17.88 24.13 -17.09
C GLY A 187 18.07 25.15 -18.21
N THR A 188 16.98 25.66 -18.78
CA THR A 188 17.06 26.72 -19.81
C THR A 188 17.52 28.08 -19.27
N ALA A 189 17.17 28.43 -18.03
CA ALA A 189 17.59 29.69 -17.40
C ALA A 189 19.09 29.71 -17.08
N VAL A 190 19.66 28.58 -16.65
CA VAL A 190 21.11 28.42 -16.45
C VAL A 190 21.86 28.53 -17.78
N SER A 191 21.33 27.95 -18.86
CA SER A 191 21.96 28.00 -20.18
C SER A 191 21.98 29.40 -20.84
N LEU A 192 21.06 30.30 -20.48
CA LEU A 192 20.99 31.64 -21.09
C LEU A 192 21.91 32.65 -20.38
N GLY A 193 22.19 32.45 -19.09
CA GLY A 193 23.09 33.30 -18.29
C GLY A 193 24.57 33.07 -18.59
N ASP A 194 24.97 31.82 -18.86
CA ASP A 194 26.37 31.46 -19.12
C ASP A 194 26.85 31.84 -20.55
N LEU A 195 25.93 32.11 -21.48
CA LEU A 195 26.25 32.48 -22.87
C LEU A 195 26.36 34.00 -23.13
N LEU A 196 25.87 34.84 -22.20
CA LEU A 196 25.93 36.30 -22.31
C LEU A 196 27.01 36.94 -21.41
N GLY A 197 27.83 36.13 -20.75
CA GLY A 197 28.92 36.55 -19.86
C GLY A 197 30.34 36.54 -20.48
N ARG A 198 30.47 36.56 -21.82
CA ARG A 198 31.76 36.74 -22.50
C ARG A 198 31.67 37.87 -23.54
N ASP A 199 31.50 39.11 -23.07
CA ASP A 199 32.09 40.26 -23.77
C ASP A 199 33.51 40.44 -23.21
N VAL A 200 34.53 40.14 -24.00
CA VAL A 200 35.29 41.14 -24.80
C VAL A 200 35.91 42.17 -23.86
N GLY A 201 37.04 41.78 -23.27
CA GLY A 201 38.03 42.72 -22.75
C GLY A 201 39.12 42.86 -23.81
N ASP A 202 39.20 44.06 -24.38
CA ASP A 202 40.34 44.56 -25.15
C ASP A 202 41.65 44.40 -24.35
N ASP A 203 42.70 43.91 -25.01
CA ASP A 203 44.07 44.45 -25.00
C ASP A 203 44.92 43.76 -26.09
#